data_AF-A0A8J3N2J7-F1
#
_entry.id   AF-A0A8J3N2J7-F1
#
_cell.length_a   1.000
_cell.length_b   1.000
_cell.length_c   1.000
_cell.angle_alpha   90.00
_cell.angle_beta   90.00
_cell.angle_gamma   90.00
#
_symmetry.space_group_name_H-M   'P 1'
#
loop_
_entity.id
_entity.type
_entity.pdbx_description
1 polymer ?
#
loop_
_entity_poly.entity_id
_entity_poly.type
_entity_poly.pdbx_seq_one_letter_code
_entity_poly.pdbx_strand_id
1 'polypeptide(L)'
;MVTAIVLINAQRGQVNETAQRLLEIEGVADVYSVTGEYDLVAVLRFQNYEELADVVTRHMQQLPAITKTHTLMAFKCYSRDDLQQAWDIGIE
;
A
#
# COMPACT_ATOMS: atom_id res chain seq x y z
N MET A 1 -3.65 -7.27 11.68
CA MET A 1 -3.04 -6.28 10.79
C MET A 1 -3.33 -6.66 9.35
N VAL A 2 -4.08 -5.81 8.64
CA VAL A 2 -4.46 -5.95 7.23
C VAL A 2 -3.44 -5.18 6.39
N THR A 3 -3.03 -5.74 5.26
CA THR A 3 -2.11 -5.08 4.33
C THR A 3 -2.75 -4.95 2.96
N ALA A 4 -2.56 -3.81 2.32
CA ALA A 4 -2.85 -3.65 0.91
C ALA A 4 -1.69 -3.00 0.17
N ILE A 5 -1.60 -3.32 -1.11
CA ILE A 5 -0.63 -2.75 -2.03
C ILE A 5 -1.43 -2.03 -3.09
N VAL A 6 -1.29 -0.71 -3.15
CA VAL A 6 -2.02 0.13 -4.10
C VAL A 6 -1.08 0.55 -5.20
N LEU A 7 -1.35 0.10 -6.42
CA LEU A 7 -0.64 0.53 -7.63
C LEU A 7 -1.32 1.79 -8.15
N ILE A 8 -0.54 2.82 -8.47
CA ILE A 8 -1.07 4.17 -8.71
C ILE A 8 -0.46 4.75 -9.98
N ASN A 9 -1.31 5.28 -10.85
CA ASN A 9 -0.91 6.20 -11.90
C ASN A 9 -1.14 7.63 -11.44
N ALA A 10 -0.16 8.49 -11.69
CA ALA A 10 -0.21 9.91 -11.36
C ALA A 10 -0.09 10.76 -12.63
N GLN A 11 -0.54 12.01 -12.55
CA GLN A 11 -0.34 12.98 -13.61
C GLN A 11 1.16 13.21 -13.85
N ARG A 12 1.55 13.40 -15.12
CA ARG A 12 2.94 13.70 -15.48
C ARG A 12 3.43 14.94 -14.74
N GLY A 13 4.64 14.87 -14.19
CA GLY A 13 5.25 15.94 -13.39
C GLY A 13 4.82 15.97 -11.92
N GLN A 14 3.74 15.25 -11.53
CA GLN A 14 3.20 15.27 -10.17
C GLN A 14 3.61 14.07 -9.31
N VAL A 15 4.43 13.15 -9.84
CA VAL A 15 4.77 11.88 -9.17
C VAL A 15 5.35 12.09 -7.77
N ASN A 16 6.36 12.97 -7.64
CA ASN A 16 7.04 13.21 -6.36
C ASN A 16 6.13 13.88 -5.32
N GLU A 17 5.38 14.90 -5.73
CA GLU A 17 4.43 15.59 -4.85
C GLU A 17 3.30 14.65 -4.40
N THR A 18 2.81 13.81 -5.31
CA THR A 18 1.80 12.79 -5.00
C THR A 18 2.34 11.78 -4.00
N ALA A 19 3.57 11.30 -4.16
CA ALA A 19 4.20 10.39 -3.21
C ALA A 19 4.34 11.00 -1.81
N GLN A 20 4.75 12.26 -1.72
CA GLN A 20 4.86 12.97 -0.43
C GLN A 20 3.50 13.10 0.25
N ARG A 21 2.46 13.51 -0.48
CA ARG A 21 1.10 13.59 0.06
C ARG A 21 0.54 12.24 0.49
N LEU A 22 0.87 11.17 -0.23
CA LEU A 22 0.47 9.82 0.17
C LEU A 22 1.10 9.41 1.51
N LEU A 23 2.36 9.79 1.76
CA LEU A 23 3.03 9.50 3.04
C LEU A 23 2.45 10.29 4.23
N GLU A 24 1.70 11.37 3.99
CA GLU A 24 0.99 12.12 5.03
C GLU A 24 -0.30 11.43 5.48
N ILE A 25 -0.78 10.43 4.72
CA ILE A 25 -2.00 9.69 5.02
C ILE A 25 -1.70 8.60 6.07
N GLU A 26 -2.44 8.63 7.18
CA GLU A 26 -2.32 7.62 8.23
C GLU A 26 -2.57 6.21 7.68
N GLY A 27 -1.68 5.28 8.04
CA GLY A 27 -1.72 3.88 7.57
C GLY A 27 -1.01 3.63 6.24
N VAL A 28 -0.51 4.66 5.55
CA VAL A 28 0.46 4.48 4.46
C VAL A 28 1.84 4.25 5.08
N ALA A 29 2.36 3.03 4.95
CA ALA A 29 3.64 2.64 5.53
C ALA A 29 4.80 3.08 4.64
N ASP A 30 4.69 2.85 3.33
CA ASP A 30 5.73 3.14 2.35
C ASP A 30 5.10 3.55 1.02
N VAL A 31 5.82 4.41 0.28
CA VAL A 31 5.49 4.75 -1.10
C VAL A 31 6.75 4.68 -1.96
N TYR A 32 6.68 3.91 -3.03
CA TYR A 32 7.78 3.69 -3.97
C TYR A 32 7.45 4.32 -5.30
N SER A 33 8.41 5.04 -5.90
CA SER A 33 8.38 5.27 -7.35
C SER A 33 8.87 4.03 -8.06
N VAL A 34 8.13 3.59 -9.07
CA VAL A 34 8.42 2.37 -9.80
C VAL A 34 8.46 2.65 -11.30
N THR A 35 9.17 1.80 -12.02
CA THR A 35 9.12 1.76 -13.49
C THR A 35 8.09 0.73 -13.92
N GLY A 36 7.31 1.01 -14.97
CA GLY A 36 6.39 0.05 -15.56
C GLY A 36 5.06 0.69 -15.97
N GLU A 37 3.96 -0.06 -15.81
CA GLU A 37 2.60 0.44 -16.08
C GLU A 37 2.14 1.50 -15.08
N TYR A 38 2.72 1.49 -13.86
CA TYR A 38 2.37 2.38 -12.76
C TYR A 38 3.52 3.32 -12.44
N ASP A 39 3.19 4.47 -11.84
CA ASP A 39 4.17 5.49 -11.44
C ASP A 39 4.58 5.32 -9.98
N LEU A 40 3.62 4.91 -9.13
CA LEU A 40 3.81 4.73 -7.69
C LEU A 40 3.21 3.40 -7.20
N VAL A 41 3.80 2.86 -6.13
CA VAL A 41 3.26 1.76 -5.33
C VAL A 41 3.22 2.19 -3.87
N ALA A 42 2.03 2.21 -3.28
CA ALA A 42 1.84 2.49 -1.86
C ALA A 42 1.54 1.19 -1.10
N VAL A 43 2.25 0.97 0.02
CA VAL A 43 1.99 -0.14 0.94
C VAL A 43 1.23 0.40 2.14
N LEU A 44 0.05 -0.14 2.37
CA LEU A 44 -0.88 0.28 3.40
C LEU A 44 -0.97 -0.79 4.48
N ARG A 45 -0.99 -0.39 5.77
CA ARG A 45 -1.10 -1.30 6.92
C ARG A 45 -2.10 -0.73 7.93
N PHE A 46 -3.14 -1.50 8.21
CA PHE A 46 -4.24 -1.12 9.12
C PHE A 46 -4.55 -2.22 10.13
N GLN A 47 -5.33 -1.90 11.17
CA GLN A 47 -5.75 -2.91 12.13
C GLN A 47 -6.90 -3.77 11.59
N ASN A 48 -7.83 -3.16 10.86
CA ASN A 48 -9.03 -3.78 10.31
C ASN A 48 -9.30 -3.32 8.86
N TYR A 49 -10.30 -3.94 8.23
CA TYR A 49 -10.69 -3.64 6.85
C TYR A 49 -11.49 -2.33 6.73
N GLU A 50 -12.22 -1.92 7.77
CA GLU A 50 -12.99 -0.67 7.75
C GLU A 50 -12.09 0.56 7.60
N GLU A 51 -10.98 0.62 8.36
CA GLU A 51 -9.98 1.70 8.27
C GLU A 51 -9.37 1.80 6.87
N LEU A 52 -9.05 0.66 6.27
CA LEU A 52 -8.49 0.61 4.93
C LEU A 52 -9.48 1.12 3.87
N ALA A 53 -10.74 0.70 3.96
CA ALA A 53 -11.77 1.13 3.03
C ALA A 53 -11.94 2.64 3.07
N ASP A 54 -11.90 3.25 4.26
CA ASP A 54 -11.99 4.69 4.44
C ASP A 54 -10.80 5.43 3.79
N VAL A 55 -9.58 4.96 4.00
CA VAL A 55 -8.37 5.59 3.42
C VAL A 55 -8.36 5.52 1.89
N VAL A 56 -8.63 4.36 1.31
CA VAL A 56 -8.60 4.20 -0.16
C VAL A 56 -9.72 5.01 -0.81
N THR A 57 -10.92 5.03 -0.23
CA THR A 57 -12.09 5.68 -0.85
C THR A 57 -12.17 7.18 -0.57
N ARG A 58 -11.76 7.65 0.61
CA ARG A 58 -11.87 9.06 0.98
C ARG A 58 -10.57 9.83 0.81
N HIS A 59 -9.45 9.30 1.28
CA HIS A 59 -8.21 10.07 1.34
C HIS A 59 -7.43 10.03 0.03
N MET A 60 -7.23 8.83 -0.54
CA MET A 60 -6.48 8.71 -1.79
C MET A 60 -7.22 9.31 -2.98
N GLN A 61 -8.55 9.17 -3.06
CA GLN A 61 -9.35 9.75 -4.15
C GLN A 61 -9.37 11.29 -4.15
N GLN A 62 -9.09 11.92 -3.01
CA GLN A 62 -9.03 13.39 -2.91
C GLN A 62 -7.74 13.96 -3.51
N LEU A 63 -6.75 13.14 -3.83
CA LEU A 63 -5.53 13.60 -4.51
C LEU A 63 -5.80 13.72 -6.02
N PRO A 64 -6.03 14.94 -6.56
CA PRO A 64 -6.47 15.11 -7.95
C PRO A 64 -5.42 14.68 -8.98
N ALA A 65 -4.16 14.55 -8.55
CA ALA A 65 -3.08 14.08 -9.40
C ALA A 65 -3.13 12.56 -9.62
N ILE A 66 -3.86 11.79 -8.81
CA ILE A 66 -4.05 10.35 -9.03
C ILE A 66 -5.06 10.15 -10.15
N THR A 67 -4.66 9.45 -11.21
CA THR A 67 -5.49 9.21 -12.40
C THR A 67 -6.11 7.81 -12.39
N LYS A 68 -5.45 6.84 -11.76
CA LYS A 68 -5.91 5.46 -11.64
C LYS A 68 -5.29 4.80 -10.42
N THR A 69 -6.05 3.93 -9.77
CA THR A 69 -5.58 3.06 -8.70
C THR A 69 -5.96 1.61 -8.97
N HIS A 70 -5.10 0.68 -8.58
CA HIS A 70 -5.39 -0.75 -8.53
C HIS A 70 -4.98 -1.27 -7.15
N THR A 71 -5.96 -1.70 -6.35
CA THR A 71 -5.74 -2.11 -4.96
C THR A 71 -5.65 -3.63 -4.85
N LEU A 72 -4.52 -4.13 -4.38
CA LEU A 72 -4.26 -5.53 -4.09
C LEU A 72 -4.38 -5.77 -2.58
N MET A 73 -5.43 -6.46 -2.16
CA MET A 73 -5.58 -6.87 -0.77
C MET A 73 -4.72 -8.09 -0.47
N ALA A 74 -3.82 -7.98 0.51
CA ALA A 74 -3.00 -9.11 0.91
C ALA A 74 -3.80 -10.05 1.80
N PHE A 75 -4.01 -11.27 1.34
CA PHE A 75 -4.68 -12.33 2.13
C PHE A 75 -3.70 -13.05 3.07
N LYS A 76 -2.43 -13.20 2.66
CA LYS A 76 -1.38 -13.84 3.44
C LYS A 76 -0.03 -13.19 3.12
N CYS A 77 0.74 -12.89 4.16
CA CYS A 77 2.13 -12.44 4.03
C CYS A 77 3.06 -13.62 4.28
N TYR A 78 4.18 -13.66 3.55
CA TYR A 78 5.28 -14.57 3.83
C TYR A 78 6.51 -13.70 4.11
N SER A 79 6.81 -13.50 5.40
CA SER A 79 8.01 -12.78 5.82
C SER A 79 9.06 -13.75 6.39
N ARG A 80 10.33 -13.31 6.47
CA ARG A 80 11.38 -14.10 7.14
C ARG A 80 11.04 -14.36 8.61
N ASP A 81 10.38 -13.42 9.26
CA ASP A 81 9.95 -13.55 10.65
C ASP A 81 8.84 -14.61 10.79
N ASP A 82 7.91 -14.71 9.84
CA ASP A 82 6.88 -15.76 9.80
C ASP A 82 7.46 -17.15 9.51
N LEU A 83 8.50 -17.22 8.67
CA LEU A 83 9.19 -18.48 8.35
C LEU A 83 9.99 -19.02 9.55
N GLN A 84 10.56 -18.15 10.38
CA GLN A 84 11.25 -18.53 11.61
C GLN A 84 10.26 -19.10 12.64
N GLN A 85 9.09 -18.48 12.81
CA GLN A 85 8.03 -18.99 13.69
C GLN A 85 7.47 -20.34 13.23
N ALA A 86 7.38 -20.59 11.92
CA ALA A 86 6.97 -21.89 11.39
C ALA A 86 8.01 -23.00 11.68
N TRP A 87 9.29 -22.64 11.78
CA TRP A 87 10.38 -23.57 12.14
C TRP A 87 10.37 -23.92 13.63
N ASP A 88 10.01 -22.95 14.48
CA ASP A 88 9.96 -23.12 15.95
C ASP A 88 8.75 -23.95 16.44
N ILE A 89 7.71 -24.11 15.61
CA ILE A 89 6.50 -24.90 15.93
C ILE A 89 6.68 -26.40 15.64
N GLY A 90 7.82 -26.82 15.08
CA GLY A 90 8.24 -28.23 15.06
C GLY A 90 7.50 -29.10 14.04
N ILE A 91 8.19 -29.41 12.94
CA ILE A 91 7.92 -30.62 12.16
C ILE A 91 9.18 -31.48 12.29
N GLU A 92 9.17 -32.42 13.24
CA GLU A 92 9.77 -33.73 13.05
C GLU A 92 8.74 -34.65 12.40
#